data_AF-A0A6A6ZV96-F1
#
_entry.id   AF-A0A6A6ZV96-F1
#
_cell.length_a   1.000
_cell.length_b   1.000
_cell.length_c   1.000
_cell.angle_alpha   90.00
_cell.angle_beta   90.00
_cell.angle_gamma   90.00
#
_symmetry.space_group_name_H-M   'P 1'
#
loop_
_entity.id
_entity.type
_entity.pdbx_description
1 polymer ?
#
loop_
_entity_poly.entity_id
_entity_poly.type
_entity_poly.pdbx_seq_one_letter_code
_entity_poly.pdbx_strand_id
1 'polypeptide(L)'
;MAKQLSIGNFFHKSGFTTAKRLFEESQHEEPDDHVPTKRIRSAEVAVGDSAFQVTPSIAHYPTSIMKHLVQKKMPGLWFAIPGSTSNRDATRNEKYRDLAENPEEHLQAALELIPAWAEKMAEAGTLWDYDELAKQQKHIGPPPPISGIYLHLIWLLDGTIVRYVGQTNNLQRRIDDEHKNPADRKSHPSLHYQFLEASVKDEWILLAEWKVESSQAVINIIEMTMSLVFLALMPSQLRDYLSVDAIKAHGPKALEGGANIRLPLSQGAIFQNDPACGNWMDLKDSDDPVKMQYYQQRLTKAVAYQVRSNALRNDNIYKALINNTPFPTKLKLRAGRNASLEIHRNVFTIPHTSHITIKPESVRICLDLKGEGMTHPQRAAKDARPSDPARRLALEMTAETSAGIQIRRWLGTNGDDGAKRINTVVDWLENRDEDDETVSRRYFVKNKTKGRAKSHYT
;
A
#
# COMPACT_ATOMS: atom_id res chain seq x y z
N MET A 1 -48.49 15.18 35.36
CA MET A 1 -48.98 14.31 34.28
C MET A 1 -48.14 14.55 33.02
N ALA A 2 -47.10 13.76 32.80
CA ALA A 2 -46.20 13.89 31.65
C ALA A 2 -46.75 13.04 30.49
N LYS A 3 -47.04 13.67 29.35
CA LYS A 3 -47.43 12.97 28.12
C LYS A 3 -46.20 12.40 27.44
N GLN A 4 -46.12 11.08 27.40
CA GLN A 4 -45.20 10.29 26.59
C GLN A 4 -45.63 10.43 25.13
N LEU A 5 -44.84 11.12 24.31
CA LEU A 5 -45.04 11.18 22.85
C LEU A 5 -44.46 9.92 22.23
N SER A 6 -45.32 9.11 21.61
CA SER A 6 -44.91 7.97 20.79
C SER A 6 -44.25 8.47 19.51
N ILE A 7 -43.04 7.99 19.24
CA ILE A 7 -42.40 8.14 17.94
C ILE A 7 -43.01 7.07 17.03
N GLY A 8 -43.84 7.51 16.09
CA GLY A 8 -44.43 6.67 15.07
C GLY A 8 -43.38 6.07 14.14
N ASN A 9 -43.55 4.79 13.83
CA ASN A 9 -42.77 4.03 12.86
C ASN A 9 -42.81 4.68 11.47
N PHE A 10 -41.77 5.42 11.12
CA PHE A 10 -41.42 5.77 9.74
C PHE A 10 -40.10 5.07 9.39
N PHE A 11 -40.17 3.79 9.02
CA PHE A 11 -39.02 3.05 8.49
C PHE A 11 -39.20 2.86 6.98
N HIS A 12 -38.57 3.73 6.19
CA HIS A 12 -38.36 3.48 4.77
C HIS A 12 -37.14 2.55 4.60
N LYS A 13 -37.39 1.34 4.07
CA LYS A 13 -36.39 0.28 3.77
C LYS A 13 -35.54 0.55 2.51
N SER A 14 -35.49 1.77 1.96
CA SER A 14 -34.93 2.01 0.62
C SER A 14 -33.39 2.13 0.57
N GLY A 15 -32.72 2.51 1.66
CA GLY A 15 -31.25 2.64 1.67
C GLY A 15 -30.50 1.30 1.78
N PHE A 16 -31.12 0.30 2.41
CA PHE A 16 -30.53 -1.02 2.61
C PHE A 16 -30.44 -1.81 1.30
N THR A 17 -31.32 -1.54 0.35
CA THR A 17 -31.40 -2.26 -0.92
C THR A 17 -30.29 -1.84 -1.88
N THR A 18 -29.89 -0.57 -1.94
CA THR A 18 -28.88 -0.12 -2.92
C THR A 18 -27.45 -0.52 -2.54
N ALA A 19 -27.07 -0.39 -1.27
CA ALA A 19 -25.74 -0.83 -0.82
C ALA A 19 -25.62 -2.36 -0.78
N LYS A 20 -26.70 -3.07 -0.43
CA LYS A 20 -26.76 -4.54 -0.51
C LYS A 20 -26.79 -5.03 -1.95
N ARG A 21 -27.49 -4.34 -2.85
CA ARG A 21 -27.53 -4.63 -4.29
C ARG A 21 -26.18 -4.38 -4.97
N LEU A 22 -25.52 -3.24 -4.72
CA LEU A 22 -24.15 -3.01 -5.23
C LEU A 22 -23.15 -4.01 -4.63
N PHE A 23 -23.36 -4.44 -3.40
CA PHE A 23 -22.56 -5.50 -2.76
C PHE A 23 -22.83 -6.88 -3.38
N GLU A 24 -24.10 -7.26 -3.57
CA GLU A 24 -24.51 -8.52 -4.22
C GLU A 24 -24.12 -8.54 -5.71
N GLU A 25 -24.23 -7.42 -6.43
CA GLU A 25 -23.72 -7.23 -7.80
C GLU A 25 -22.18 -7.35 -7.83
N SER A 26 -21.46 -6.81 -6.83
CA SER A 26 -20.00 -6.99 -6.72
C SER A 26 -19.55 -8.38 -6.24
N GLN A 27 -20.47 -9.21 -5.73
CA GLN A 27 -20.22 -10.61 -5.37
C GLN A 27 -20.72 -11.59 -6.44
N HIS A 28 -21.57 -11.13 -7.37
CA HIS A 28 -22.14 -11.91 -8.47
C HIS A 28 -21.59 -11.53 -9.86
N GLU A 29 -20.72 -10.52 -9.97
CA GLU A 29 -19.73 -10.48 -11.05
C GLU A 29 -18.70 -11.60 -10.78
N GLU A 30 -19.12 -12.85 -10.96
CA GLU A 30 -18.18 -13.87 -11.40
C GLU A 30 -17.57 -13.33 -12.70
N PRO A 31 -16.23 -13.27 -12.83
CA PRO A 31 -15.64 -12.96 -14.11
C PRO A 31 -16.20 -13.97 -15.11
N ASP A 32 -16.75 -13.47 -16.22
CA ASP A 32 -17.26 -14.28 -17.30
C ASP A 32 -16.18 -15.31 -17.69
N ASP A 33 -16.34 -16.56 -17.24
CA ASP A 33 -15.39 -17.68 -17.37
C ASP A 33 -15.25 -18.18 -18.83
N HIS A 34 -15.60 -17.31 -19.78
CA HIS A 34 -15.61 -17.54 -21.23
C HIS A 34 -14.76 -16.52 -21.97
N VAL A 35 -13.63 -16.10 -21.40
CA VAL A 35 -12.48 -15.82 -22.26
C VAL A 35 -11.88 -17.18 -22.63
N PRO A 36 -11.96 -17.62 -23.89
CA PRO A 36 -11.28 -18.85 -24.29
C PRO A 36 -9.79 -18.58 -24.10
N THR A 37 -9.19 -19.16 -23.07
CA THR A 37 -7.75 -19.33 -22.99
C THR A 37 -7.40 -20.34 -24.08
N LYS A 38 -7.29 -19.82 -25.31
CA LYS A 38 -6.71 -20.54 -26.43
C LYS A 38 -5.28 -20.83 -26.00
N ARG A 39 -5.06 -22.00 -25.40
CA ARG A 39 -3.73 -22.58 -25.20
C ARG A 39 -3.13 -22.63 -26.59
N ILE A 40 -2.32 -21.62 -26.92
CA ILE A 40 -1.58 -21.58 -28.17
C ILE A 40 -0.70 -22.82 -28.11
N ARG A 41 -1.02 -23.81 -28.96
CA ARG A 41 -0.16 -24.97 -29.15
C ARG A 41 1.21 -24.41 -29.50
N SER A 42 2.20 -24.82 -28.72
CA SER A 42 3.63 -24.56 -28.87
C SER A 42 4.02 -24.41 -30.33
N ALA A 43 3.99 -23.17 -30.82
CA ALA A 43 4.78 -22.79 -31.97
C ALA A 43 6.21 -22.74 -31.46
N GLU A 44 7.14 -23.35 -32.18
CA GLU A 44 8.57 -23.11 -31.99
C GLU A 44 8.81 -21.62 -32.27
N VAL A 45 8.64 -20.79 -31.24
CA VAL A 45 9.09 -19.41 -31.26
C VAL A 45 10.60 -19.54 -31.23
N ALA A 46 11.25 -19.22 -32.36
CA ALA A 46 12.67 -18.97 -32.39
C ALA A 46 12.93 -17.85 -31.37
N VAL A 47 13.37 -18.24 -30.17
CA VAL A 47 13.81 -17.31 -29.14
C VAL A 47 14.98 -16.57 -29.77
N GLY A 48 14.76 -15.33 -30.18
CA GLY A 48 15.76 -14.55 -30.88
C GLY A 48 17.02 -14.48 -30.02
N ASP A 49 18.15 -14.91 -30.59
CA ASP A 49 19.49 -14.77 -30.02
C ASP A 49 19.77 -13.27 -29.79
N SER A 50 19.43 -12.78 -28.61
CA SER A 50 20.00 -11.53 -28.12
C SER A 50 20.41 -11.71 -26.67
N ALA A 51 21.40 -12.58 -26.46
CA ALA A 51 22.25 -12.49 -25.29
C ALA A 51 22.81 -11.06 -25.27
N PHE A 52 22.34 -10.24 -24.32
CA PHE A 52 22.92 -8.93 -24.07
C PHE A 52 24.34 -9.17 -23.54
N GLN A 53 25.35 -9.07 -24.41
CA GLN A 53 26.73 -9.00 -23.98
C GLN A 53 26.99 -7.62 -23.36
N VAL A 54 26.60 -7.48 -22.09
CA VAL A 54 27.00 -6.32 -21.29
C VAL A 54 28.47 -6.52 -20.94
N THR A 55 29.34 -5.61 -21.35
CA THR A 55 30.75 -5.64 -20.94
C THR A 55 30.80 -5.50 -19.41
N PRO A 56 31.37 -6.46 -18.68
CA PRO A 56 31.32 -6.46 -17.22
C PRO A 56 32.13 -5.28 -16.68
N SER A 57 31.46 -4.35 -16.01
CA SER A 57 32.12 -3.40 -15.12
C SER A 57 32.22 -4.04 -13.74
N ILE A 58 33.41 -4.00 -13.12
CA ILE A 58 33.69 -4.52 -11.77
C ILE A 58 32.68 -4.00 -10.71
N ALA A 59 32.06 -2.85 -10.98
CA ALA A 59 31.00 -2.29 -10.14
C ALA A 59 29.74 -3.18 -10.04
N HIS A 60 29.59 -4.20 -10.89
CA HIS A 60 28.45 -5.11 -10.93
C HIS A 60 28.73 -6.47 -10.29
N TYR A 61 29.93 -6.69 -9.78
CA TYR A 61 30.25 -7.96 -9.15
C TYR A 61 29.42 -8.08 -7.86
N PRO A 62 28.89 -9.27 -7.54
CA PRO A 62 28.09 -9.46 -6.32
C PRO A 62 28.79 -8.90 -5.07
N THR A 63 30.09 -9.18 -4.91
CA THR A 63 30.92 -8.64 -3.83
C THR A 63 31.02 -7.12 -3.85
N SER A 64 31.22 -6.51 -5.02
CA SER A 64 31.31 -5.05 -5.17
C SER A 64 30.00 -4.35 -4.81
N ILE A 65 28.87 -4.89 -5.29
CA ILE A 65 27.53 -4.39 -4.97
C ILE A 65 27.25 -4.53 -3.48
N MET A 66 27.56 -5.69 -2.89
CA MET A 66 27.31 -5.95 -1.47
C MET A 66 28.13 -5.00 -0.57
N LYS A 67 29.42 -4.82 -0.86
CA LYS A 67 30.28 -3.85 -0.17
C LYS A 67 29.72 -2.43 -0.30
N HIS A 68 29.32 -2.01 -1.50
CA HIS A 68 28.70 -0.70 -1.70
C HIS A 68 27.42 -0.52 -0.89
N LEU A 69 26.56 -1.54 -0.89
CA LEU A 69 25.28 -1.54 -0.18
C LEU A 69 25.52 -1.38 1.33
N VAL A 70 26.32 -2.25 1.93
CA VAL A 70 26.55 -2.27 3.39
C VAL A 70 27.35 -1.06 3.84
N GLN A 71 28.40 -0.66 3.13
CA GLN A 71 29.30 0.39 3.60
C GLN A 71 28.84 1.81 3.26
N LYS A 72 28.09 2.00 2.16
CA LYS A 72 27.70 3.35 1.70
C LYS A 72 26.21 3.64 1.77
N LYS A 73 25.35 2.67 1.44
CA LYS A 73 23.90 2.92 1.32
C LYS A 73 23.17 2.67 2.63
N MET A 74 23.47 1.57 3.31
CA MET A 74 22.77 1.15 4.52
C MET A 74 22.90 2.13 5.71
N PRO A 75 24.08 2.71 6.01
CA PRO A 75 24.19 3.69 7.09
C PRO A 75 23.24 4.89 6.88
N GLY A 76 23.14 5.39 5.64
CA GLY A 76 22.20 6.46 5.30
C GLY A 76 20.73 6.07 5.47
N LEU A 77 20.37 4.80 5.25
CA LEU A 77 18.99 4.32 5.39
C LEU A 77 18.60 4.02 6.85
N TRP A 78 19.58 3.67 7.70
CA TRP A 78 19.36 3.31 9.10
C TRP A 78 19.42 4.51 10.05
N PHE A 79 20.30 5.47 9.78
CA PHE A 79 20.51 6.63 10.67
C PHE A 79 19.71 7.87 10.29
N ALA A 80 19.00 7.88 9.14
CA ALA A 80 18.31 9.07 8.63
C ALA A 80 16.96 9.41 9.30
N ILE A 81 16.56 8.80 10.42
CA ILE A 81 15.38 9.28 11.15
C ILE A 81 15.66 9.53 12.64
N PRO A 82 16.50 10.53 12.98
CA PRO A 82 16.51 11.09 14.32
C PRO A 82 15.11 11.67 14.64
N GLY A 83 14.43 11.12 15.64
CA GLY A 83 13.18 11.69 16.17
C GLY A 83 11.87 11.09 15.67
N SER A 84 11.86 9.99 14.90
CA SER A 84 10.61 9.24 14.70
C SER A 84 10.28 8.45 15.97
N THR A 85 9.24 8.88 16.67
CA THR A 85 8.71 8.25 17.88
C THR A 85 7.69 7.14 17.57
N SER A 86 7.60 6.69 16.32
CA SER A 86 6.66 5.62 15.98
C SER A 86 7.17 4.28 16.54
N ASN A 87 6.33 3.57 17.32
CA ASN A 87 6.64 2.24 17.87
C ASN A 87 7.07 1.20 16.82
N ARG A 88 6.92 1.47 15.52
CA ARG A 88 7.18 0.52 14.42
C ARG A 88 8.54 0.74 13.76
N ASP A 89 9.05 1.97 13.76
CA ASP A 89 10.45 2.23 13.41
C ASP A 89 11.37 1.58 14.44
N ALA A 90 10.93 1.50 15.69
CA ALA A 90 11.59 0.73 16.74
C ALA A 90 11.75 -0.75 16.37
N THR A 91 10.73 -1.41 15.79
CA THR A 91 10.80 -2.84 15.39
C THR A 91 11.74 -3.06 14.20
N ARG A 92 11.76 -2.15 13.21
CA ARG A 92 12.73 -2.22 12.10
C ARG A 92 14.16 -1.99 12.60
N ASN A 93 14.33 -0.98 13.46
CA ASN A 93 15.62 -0.66 14.06
C ASN A 93 16.09 -1.77 14.99
N GLU A 94 15.19 -2.52 15.63
CA GLU A 94 15.51 -3.71 16.41
C GLU A 94 15.95 -4.86 15.51
N LYS A 95 15.21 -5.16 14.44
CA LYS A 95 15.55 -6.24 13.49
C LYS A 95 16.93 -6.06 12.83
N TYR A 96 17.33 -4.82 12.57
CA TYR A 96 18.62 -4.49 11.95
C TYR A 96 19.59 -3.83 12.94
N ARG A 97 19.32 -3.90 14.26
CA ARG A 97 20.18 -3.28 15.28
C ARG A 97 21.57 -3.90 15.25
N ASP A 98 21.61 -5.23 15.36
CA ASP A 98 22.86 -5.99 15.40
C ASP A 98 23.69 -5.78 14.13
N LEU A 99 23.00 -5.63 12.99
CA LEU A 99 23.62 -5.31 11.72
C LEU A 99 24.18 -3.88 11.69
N ALA A 100 23.50 -2.90 12.28
CA ALA A 100 23.98 -1.52 12.38
C ALA A 100 25.17 -1.40 13.36
N GLU A 101 25.18 -2.22 14.41
CA GLU A 101 26.26 -2.27 15.40
C GLU A 101 27.49 -3.03 14.87
N ASN A 102 27.29 -4.09 14.08
CA ASN A 102 28.35 -4.98 13.58
C ASN A 102 28.26 -5.19 12.04
N PRO A 103 28.34 -4.13 11.22
CA PRO A 103 28.10 -4.21 9.78
C PRO A 103 29.14 -5.07 9.04
N GLU A 104 30.40 -5.05 9.46
CA GLU A 104 31.48 -5.83 8.82
C GLU A 104 31.34 -7.34 9.08
N GLU A 105 30.90 -7.75 10.27
CA GLU A 105 30.63 -9.15 10.60
C GLU A 105 29.51 -9.72 9.71
N HIS A 106 28.41 -8.96 9.59
CA HIS A 106 27.28 -9.36 8.77
C HIS A 106 27.61 -9.33 7.28
N LEU A 107 28.44 -8.37 6.83
CA LEU A 107 28.96 -8.34 5.47
C LEU A 107 29.78 -9.59 5.18
N GLN A 108 30.70 -9.95 6.08
CA GLN A 108 31.53 -11.15 5.94
C GLN A 108 30.65 -12.42 5.89
N ALA A 109 29.69 -12.55 6.80
CA ALA A 109 28.73 -13.65 6.79
C ALA A 109 27.90 -13.71 5.48
N ALA A 110 27.49 -12.55 4.95
CA ALA A 110 26.76 -12.48 3.69
C ALA A 110 27.63 -12.87 2.48
N LEU A 111 28.91 -12.46 2.46
CA LEU A 111 29.86 -12.80 1.40
C LEU A 111 30.16 -14.30 1.37
N GLU A 112 30.27 -14.95 2.54
CA GLU A 112 30.49 -16.40 2.64
C GLU A 112 29.35 -17.25 2.04
N LEU A 113 28.15 -16.68 1.94
CA LEU A 113 26.98 -17.32 1.36
C LEU A 113 26.85 -17.10 -0.15
N ILE A 114 27.63 -16.18 -0.75
CA ILE A 114 27.68 -16.02 -2.21
C ILE A 114 28.50 -17.17 -2.80
N PRO A 115 27.94 -17.96 -3.74
CA PRO A 115 28.66 -19.07 -4.32
C PRO A 115 29.79 -18.57 -5.24
N ALA A 116 30.94 -19.24 -5.18
CA ALA A 116 32.12 -18.88 -5.98
C ALA A 116 31.89 -18.87 -7.50
N TRP A 117 30.87 -19.60 -8.00
CA TRP A 117 30.52 -19.55 -9.42
C TRP A 117 29.99 -18.17 -9.84
N ALA A 118 29.29 -17.45 -8.96
CA ALA A 118 28.69 -16.16 -9.29
C ALA A 118 29.76 -15.09 -9.56
N GLU A 119 30.81 -15.06 -8.74
CA GLU A 119 31.96 -14.18 -8.96
C GLU A 119 32.72 -14.56 -10.24
N LYS A 120 32.97 -15.86 -10.47
CA LYS A 120 33.63 -16.31 -11.70
C LYS A 120 32.85 -15.94 -12.96
N MET A 121 31.52 -16.06 -12.93
CA MET A 121 30.67 -15.65 -14.04
C MET A 121 30.62 -14.12 -14.21
N ALA A 122 30.67 -13.36 -13.11
CA ALA A 122 30.78 -11.90 -13.17
C ALA A 122 32.10 -11.49 -13.84
N GLU A 123 33.20 -12.11 -13.46
CA GLU A 123 34.53 -11.92 -14.04
C GLU A 123 34.58 -12.28 -15.53
N ALA A 124 33.92 -13.37 -15.91
CA ALA A 124 33.82 -13.80 -17.31
C ALA A 124 32.83 -12.97 -18.14
N GLY A 125 32.03 -12.09 -17.51
CA GLY A 125 30.95 -11.35 -18.18
C GLY A 125 29.77 -12.23 -18.61
N THR A 126 29.67 -13.44 -18.07
CA THR A 126 28.63 -14.43 -18.43
C THR A 126 27.52 -14.52 -17.39
N LEU A 127 27.55 -13.72 -16.32
CA LEU A 127 26.54 -13.76 -15.26
C LEU A 127 25.10 -13.53 -15.76
N TRP A 128 24.96 -12.93 -16.93
CA TRP A 128 23.70 -12.60 -17.61
C TRP A 128 23.41 -13.48 -18.83
N ASP A 129 24.31 -14.42 -19.11
CA ASP A 129 24.04 -15.52 -20.02
C ASP A 129 23.18 -16.54 -19.27
N TYR A 130 21.88 -16.49 -19.53
CA TYR A 130 20.92 -17.31 -18.79
C TYR A 130 21.06 -18.80 -19.08
N ASP A 131 21.61 -19.18 -20.24
CA ASP A 131 21.89 -20.58 -20.54
C ASP A 131 23.10 -21.08 -19.75
N GLU A 132 24.16 -20.27 -19.63
CA GLU A 132 25.30 -20.59 -18.75
C GLU A 132 24.91 -20.57 -17.26
N LEU A 133 23.99 -19.66 -16.88
CA LEU A 133 23.48 -19.57 -15.52
C LEU A 133 22.64 -20.80 -15.16
N ALA A 134 21.79 -21.27 -16.08
CA ALA A 134 21.01 -22.49 -15.92
C ALA A 134 21.90 -23.73 -15.73
N LYS A 135 23.09 -23.77 -16.36
CA LYS A 135 24.07 -24.86 -16.14
C LYS A 135 24.62 -24.89 -14.71
N GLN A 136 24.54 -23.80 -13.95
CA GLN A 136 24.95 -23.77 -12.53
C GLN A 136 23.91 -24.43 -11.61
N GLN A 137 22.73 -24.78 -12.12
CA GLN A 137 21.70 -25.47 -11.36
C GLN A 137 22.21 -26.86 -10.96
N LYS A 138 22.54 -27.03 -9.68
CA LYS A 138 23.04 -28.29 -9.12
C LYS A 138 22.02 -29.44 -9.13
N HIS A 139 20.76 -29.16 -9.47
CA HIS A 139 19.66 -30.13 -9.36
C HIS A 139 18.95 -30.28 -10.71
N ILE A 140 19.22 -31.40 -11.39
CA ILE A 140 18.39 -31.91 -12.48
C ILE A 140 17.25 -32.70 -11.82
N GLY A 141 16.21 -32.03 -11.36
CA GLY A 141 15.12 -32.68 -10.62
C GLY A 141 14.22 -31.70 -9.85
N PRO A 142 13.25 -32.21 -9.05
CA PRO A 142 12.44 -31.37 -8.20
C PRO A 142 13.33 -30.55 -7.24
N PRO A 143 12.92 -29.33 -6.86
CA PRO A 143 13.75 -28.48 -6.01
C PRO A 143 13.97 -29.18 -4.66
N PRO A 144 15.19 -29.13 -4.09
CA PRO A 144 15.45 -29.73 -2.79
C PRO A 144 14.76 -28.93 -1.66
N PRO A 145 14.45 -29.55 -0.51
CA PRO A 145 13.83 -28.88 0.63
C PRO A 145 14.86 -28.09 1.47
N ILE A 146 15.62 -27.22 0.83
CA ILE A 146 16.67 -26.39 1.45
C ILE A 146 16.22 -24.95 1.64
N SER A 147 16.89 -24.23 2.54
CA SER A 147 16.76 -22.78 2.65
C SER A 147 17.70 -22.08 1.68
N GLY A 148 17.23 -21.06 0.96
CA GLY A 148 18.03 -20.43 -0.08
C GLY A 148 17.44 -19.17 -0.70
N ILE A 149 18.32 -18.42 -1.36
CA ILE A 149 17.96 -17.33 -2.27
C ILE A 149 17.86 -17.95 -3.65
N TYR A 150 16.78 -17.67 -4.36
CA TYR A 150 16.57 -18.14 -5.71
C TYR A 150 16.32 -16.98 -6.67
N LEU A 151 16.73 -17.18 -7.92
CA LEU A 151 16.32 -16.41 -9.08
C LEU A 151 15.27 -17.21 -9.83
N HIS A 152 14.23 -16.53 -10.27
CA HIS A 152 13.23 -17.05 -11.16
C HIS A 152 13.26 -16.24 -12.45
N LEU A 153 13.61 -16.91 -13.53
CA LEU A 153 13.63 -16.39 -14.88
C LEU A 153 12.31 -16.75 -15.56
N ILE A 154 11.63 -15.76 -16.12
CA ILE A 154 10.31 -15.93 -16.73
C ILE A 154 10.37 -15.35 -18.14
N TRP A 155 10.18 -16.20 -19.15
CA TRP A 155 10.16 -15.80 -20.54
C TRP A 155 8.73 -15.49 -20.97
N LEU A 156 8.55 -14.30 -21.53
CA LEU A 156 7.31 -13.87 -22.14
C LEU A 156 7.29 -14.21 -23.64
N LEU A 157 6.11 -14.14 -24.25
CA LEU A 157 5.91 -14.49 -25.65
C LEU A 157 6.72 -13.61 -26.63
N ASP A 158 7.02 -12.37 -26.25
CA ASP A 158 7.80 -11.42 -27.04
C ASP A 158 9.33 -11.60 -26.89
N GLY A 159 9.76 -12.63 -26.17
CA GLY A 159 11.16 -12.90 -25.85
C GLY A 159 11.71 -12.08 -24.67
N THR A 160 10.90 -11.23 -24.03
CA THR A 160 11.31 -10.50 -22.83
C THR A 160 11.52 -11.48 -21.67
N ILE A 161 12.63 -11.30 -20.95
CA ILE A 161 12.96 -12.10 -19.77
C ILE A 161 12.73 -11.25 -18.53
N VAL A 162 11.81 -11.73 -17.69
CA VAL A 162 11.48 -11.14 -16.40
C VAL A 162 12.25 -11.89 -15.30
N ARG A 163 12.73 -11.13 -14.32
CA ARG A 163 13.58 -11.59 -13.23
C ARG A 163 12.91 -11.31 -11.89
N TYR A 164 12.82 -12.35 -11.08
CA TYR A 164 12.38 -12.27 -9.70
C TYR A 164 13.41 -12.94 -8.80
N VAL A 165 13.84 -12.24 -7.76
CA VAL A 165 14.70 -12.81 -6.72
C VAL A 165 13.88 -12.97 -5.45
N GLY A 166 13.95 -14.13 -4.82
CA GLY A 166 13.26 -14.36 -3.55
C GLY A 166 14.08 -15.21 -2.59
N GLN A 167 13.65 -15.20 -1.33
CA GLN A 167 14.19 -16.05 -0.28
C GLN A 167 13.14 -17.08 0.19
N THR A 168 13.61 -18.19 0.74
CA THR A 168 12.74 -19.21 1.35
C THR A 168 13.52 -20.06 2.35
N ASN A 169 12.83 -20.58 3.37
CA ASN A 169 13.37 -21.60 4.27
C ASN A 169 13.18 -23.04 3.73
N ASN A 170 12.35 -23.21 2.70
CA ASN A 170 12.11 -24.49 2.04
C ASN A 170 11.81 -24.22 0.56
N LEU A 171 12.79 -24.46 -0.30
CA LEU A 171 12.72 -24.17 -1.73
C LEU A 171 11.69 -25.05 -2.45
N GLN A 172 11.67 -26.34 -2.13
CA GLN A 172 10.68 -27.27 -2.68
C GLN A 172 9.25 -26.78 -2.45
N ARG A 173 8.88 -26.56 -1.18
CA ARG A 173 7.56 -26.05 -0.81
C ARG A 173 7.27 -24.73 -1.50
N ARG A 174 8.20 -23.78 -1.46
CA ARG A 174 8.01 -22.44 -2.05
C ARG A 174 7.74 -22.50 -3.55
N ILE A 175 8.43 -23.39 -4.27
CA ILE A 175 8.24 -23.53 -5.71
C ILE A 175 6.98 -24.34 -6.02
N ASP A 176 6.83 -25.53 -5.44
CA ASP A 176 5.79 -26.48 -5.85
C ASP A 176 4.42 -26.16 -5.22
N ASP A 177 4.38 -25.87 -3.93
CA ASP A 177 3.12 -25.66 -3.19
C ASP A 177 2.58 -24.24 -3.30
N GLU A 178 3.46 -23.27 -3.54
CA GLU A 178 3.14 -21.84 -3.56
C GLU A 178 3.24 -21.28 -4.99
N HIS A 179 4.45 -21.17 -5.57
CA HIS A 179 4.63 -20.52 -6.86
C HIS A 179 3.94 -21.25 -8.02
N LYS A 180 4.01 -22.58 -8.11
CA LYS A 180 3.38 -23.37 -9.18
C LYS A 180 1.90 -23.63 -8.94
N ASN A 181 1.42 -23.49 -7.71
CA ASN A 181 0.03 -23.75 -7.34
C ASN A 181 -0.90 -22.59 -7.75
N PRO A 182 -1.82 -22.80 -8.71
CA PRO A 182 -2.73 -21.74 -9.15
C PRO A 182 -3.64 -21.22 -8.03
N ALA A 183 -4.03 -22.07 -7.07
CA ALA A 183 -4.90 -21.67 -5.96
C ALA A 183 -4.17 -20.74 -4.99
N ASP A 184 -2.88 -20.99 -4.74
CA ASP A 184 -2.04 -20.09 -3.94
C ASP A 184 -1.89 -18.74 -4.63
N ARG A 185 -1.55 -18.75 -5.94
CA ARG A 185 -1.40 -17.51 -6.72
C ARG A 185 -2.66 -16.65 -6.74
N LYS A 186 -3.83 -17.28 -6.89
CA LYS A 186 -5.13 -16.59 -6.84
C LYS A 186 -5.38 -15.93 -5.48
N SER A 187 -4.97 -16.59 -4.40
CA SER A 187 -5.14 -16.11 -3.02
C SER A 187 -4.11 -15.05 -2.62
N HIS A 188 -2.91 -15.09 -3.22
CA HIS A 188 -1.76 -14.25 -2.89
C HIS A 188 -1.24 -13.47 -4.11
N PRO A 189 -2.07 -12.64 -4.78
CA PRO A 189 -1.70 -12.01 -6.05
C PRO A 189 -0.50 -11.08 -5.91
N SER A 190 0.51 -11.30 -6.75
CA SER A 190 1.75 -10.53 -6.83
C SER A 190 2.07 -10.22 -8.30
N LEU A 191 2.91 -9.21 -8.55
CA LEU A 191 3.37 -8.91 -9.91
C LEU A 191 4.16 -10.09 -10.51
N HIS A 192 4.99 -10.73 -9.67
CA HIS A 192 5.68 -11.96 -10.02
C HIS A 192 4.71 -13.04 -10.54
N TYR A 193 3.57 -13.25 -9.86
CA TYR A 193 2.54 -14.20 -10.32
C TYR A 193 1.84 -13.78 -11.61
N GLN A 194 1.60 -12.50 -11.83
CA GLN A 194 1.05 -12.02 -13.10
C GLN A 194 1.99 -12.29 -14.28
N PHE A 195 3.29 -12.09 -14.09
CA PHE A 195 4.28 -12.46 -15.11
C PHE A 195 4.34 -13.96 -15.35
N LEU A 196 4.28 -14.77 -14.29
CA LEU A 196 4.25 -16.22 -14.41
C LEU A 196 2.98 -16.72 -15.14
N GLU A 197 1.83 -16.07 -14.97
CA GLU A 197 0.60 -16.39 -15.71
C GLU A 197 0.70 -16.03 -17.20
N ALA A 198 1.48 -15.00 -17.53
CA ALA A 198 1.73 -14.56 -18.91
C ALA A 198 2.93 -15.28 -19.57
N SER A 199 3.62 -16.17 -18.86
CA SER A 199 4.85 -16.78 -19.33
C SER A 199 4.62 -17.90 -20.35
N VAL A 200 5.63 -18.11 -21.19
CA VAL A 200 5.70 -19.29 -22.08
C VAL A 200 6.69 -20.33 -21.57
N LYS A 201 7.64 -19.90 -20.72
CA LYS A 201 8.67 -20.73 -20.09
C LYS A 201 9.11 -20.06 -18.80
N ASP A 202 9.50 -20.86 -17.81
CA ASP A 202 10.16 -20.39 -16.60
C ASP A 202 11.25 -21.34 -16.09
N GLU A 203 12.23 -20.79 -15.37
CA GLU A 203 13.35 -21.52 -14.79
C GLU A 203 13.75 -20.98 -13.42
N TRP A 204 14.18 -21.87 -12.53
CA TRP A 204 14.50 -21.57 -11.13
C TRP A 204 15.95 -21.89 -10.84
N ILE A 205 16.69 -20.92 -10.32
CA ILE A 205 18.14 -21.03 -10.08
C ILE A 205 18.42 -20.72 -8.61
N LEU A 206 19.10 -21.62 -7.91
CA LEU A 206 19.56 -21.39 -6.54
C LEU A 206 20.79 -20.48 -6.56
N LEU A 207 20.66 -19.28 -6.00
CA LEU A 207 21.71 -18.28 -5.93
C LEU A 207 22.55 -18.37 -4.65
N ALA A 208 21.96 -18.77 -3.53
CA ALA A 208 22.66 -18.97 -2.27
C ALA A 208 21.90 -19.97 -1.42
N GLU A 209 22.60 -20.74 -0.59
CA GLU A 209 22.04 -21.70 0.35
C GLU A 209 22.49 -21.32 1.77
N TRP A 210 21.62 -21.47 2.76
CA TRP A 210 22.00 -21.29 4.16
C TRP A 210 21.42 -22.35 5.08
N LYS A 211 22.02 -22.46 6.27
CA LYS A 211 21.48 -23.23 7.39
C LYS A 211 20.65 -22.32 8.29
N VAL A 212 19.63 -22.89 8.94
CA VAL A 212 18.56 -22.21 9.73
C VAL A 212 19.07 -21.13 10.72
N GLU A 213 20.34 -21.18 11.12
CA GLU A 213 20.97 -20.26 12.07
C GLU A 213 21.35 -18.88 11.51
N SER A 214 21.16 -18.62 10.20
CA SER A 214 21.50 -17.33 9.60
C SER A 214 20.54 -16.22 10.05
N SER A 215 21.07 -15.05 10.43
CA SER A 215 20.23 -13.93 10.83
C SER A 215 19.41 -13.41 9.63
N GLN A 216 18.16 -13.04 9.87
CA GLN A 216 17.29 -12.51 8.81
C GLN A 216 17.88 -11.25 8.14
N ALA A 217 18.70 -10.50 8.86
CA ALA A 217 19.40 -9.34 8.35
C ALA A 217 20.42 -9.72 7.25
N VAL A 218 21.24 -10.75 7.50
CA VAL A 218 22.17 -11.31 6.51
C VAL A 218 21.41 -11.80 5.27
N ILE A 219 20.33 -12.57 5.48
CA ILE A 219 19.55 -13.11 4.35
C ILE A 219 18.96 -11.98 3.49
N ASN A 220 18.45 -10.92 4.12
CA ASN A 220 17.91 -9.75 3.40
C ASN A 220 18.99 -8.96 2.64
N ILE A 221 20.24 -8.92 3.13
CA ILE A 221 21.37 -8.31 2.40
C ILE A 221 21.69 -9.12 1.15
N ILE A 222 21.71 -10.45 1.25
CA ILE A 222 21.99 -11.32 0.10
C ILE A 222 20.85 -11.20 -0.92
N GLU A 223 19.59 -11.27 -0.47
CA GLU A 223 18.42 -11.09 -1.34
C GLU A 223 18.46 -9.73 -2.06
N MET A 224 18.80 -8.65 -1.34
CA MET A 224 18.97 -7.31 -1.94
C MET A 224 20.11 -7.28 -2.97
N THR A 225 21.27 -7.85 -2.62
CA THR A 225 22.44 -7.89 -3.50
C THR A 225 22.09 -8.63 -4.79
N MET A 226 21.49 -9.81 -4.68
CA MET A 226 21.09 -10.61 -5.85
C MET A 226 19.99 -9.90 -6.66
N SER A 227 19.07 -9.20 -6.01
CA SER A 227 18.06 -8.39 -6.71
C SER A 227 18.69 -7.27 -7.54
N LEU A 228 19.81 -6.69 -7.09
CA LEU A 228 20.57 -5.68 -7.82
C LEU A 228 21.41 -6.30 -8.95
N VAL A 229 22.12 -7.39 -8.66
CA VAL A 229 22.95 -8.13 -9.63
C VAL A 229 22.14 -8.57 -10.85
N PHE A 230 20.90 -9.04 -10.65
CA PHE A 230 20.03 -9.54 -11.71
C PHE A 230 18.97 -8.53 -12.19
N LEU A 231 19.05 -7.27 -11.74
CA LEU A 231 18.07 -6.20 -11.99
C LEU A 231 16.61 -6.66 -11.80
N ALA A 232 16.35 -7.36 -10.70
CA ALA A 232 15.02 -7.89 -10.38
C ALA A 232 14.09 -6.83 -9.73
N LEU A 233 14.64 -5.70 -9.28
CA LEU A 233 13.88 -4.58 -8.69
C LEU A 233 13.25 -3.66 -9.76
N MET A 234 12.35 -2.78 -9.34
CA MET A 234 11.77 -1.76 -10.22
C MET A 234 12.81 -0.71 -10.65
N PRO A 235 12.64 -0.05 -11.82
CA PRO A 235 13.61 0.90 -12.35
C PRO A 235 14.00 2.04 -11.38
N SER A 236 13.04 2.62 -10.63
CA SER A 236 13.38 3.67 -9.67
C SER A 236 14.25 3.14 -8.55
N GLN A 237 13.95 1.94 -8.07
CA GLN A 237 14.73 1.28 -7.02
C GLN A 237 16.13 0.95 -7.52
N LEU A 238 16.28 0.43 -8.74
CA LEU A 238 17.60 0.20 -9.33
C LEU A 238 18.43 1.49 -9.38
N ARG A 239 17.82 2.62 -9.77
CA ARG A 239 18.48 3.93 -9.81
C ARG A 239 18.89 4.45 -8.43
N ASP A 240 18.18 4.06 -7.37
CA ASP A 240 18.51 4.47 -6.00
C ASP A 240 19.77 3.74 -5.47
N TYR A 241 20.05 2.54 -5.97
CA TYR A 241 21.10 1.67 -5.42
C TYR A 241 22.30 1.44 -6.34
N LEU A 242 22.12 1.51 -7.66
CA LEU A 242 23.20 1.36 -8.65
C LEU A 242 23.77 2.71 -9.06
N SER A 243 25.00 2.71 -9.57
CA SER A 243 25.60 3.93 -10.13
C SER A 243 24.94 4.30 -11.48
N VAL A 244 25.06 5.56 -11.87
CA VAL A 244 24.56 6.03 -13.18
C VAL A 244 25.20 5.24 -14.33
N ASP A 245 26.50 4.92 -14.22
CA ASP A 245 27.21 4.15 -15.25
C ASP A 245 26.71 2.71 -15.32
N ALA A 246 26.37 2.10 -14.17
CA ALA A 246 25.76 0.78 -14.10
C ALA A 246 24.40 0.75 -14.81
N ILE A 247 23.54 1.73 -14.50
CA ILE A 247 22.24 1.88 -15.14
C ILE A 247 22.37 2.07 -16.66
N LYS A 248 23.35 2.86 -17.11
CA LYS A 248 23.61 3.07 -18.54
C LYS A 248 24.10 1.82 -19.25
N ALA A 249 24.93 1.00 -18.59
CA ALA A 249 25.51 -0.20 -19.19
C ALA A 249 24.46 -1.26 -19.57
N HIS A 250 23.36 -1.35 -18.80
CA HIS A 250 22.29 -2.32 -19.07
C HIS A 250 21.25 -1.81 -20.09
N GLY A 251 21.13 -0.49 -20.26
CA GLY A 251 20.10 0.12 -21.10
C GLY A 251 18.69 0.04 -20.51
N PRO A 252 17.74 0.84 -21.03
CA PRO A 252 16.41 1.00 -20.44
C PRO A 252 15.59 -0.30 -20.44
N LYS A 253 15.64 -1.10 -21.51
CA LYS A 253 14.84 -2.33 -21.64
C LYS A 253 15.18 -3.37 -20.56
N ALA A 254 16.47 -3.52 -20.22
CA ALA A 254 16.89 -4.48 -19.19
C ALA A 254 16.44 -4.07 -17.77
N LEU A 255 16.26 -2.78 -17.51
CA LEU A 255 15.78 -2.29 -16.21
C LEU A 255 14.29 -2.57 -16.00
N GLU A 256 13.53 -2.76 -17.08
CA GLU A 256 12.10 -3.03 -17.00
C GLU A 256 11.77 -4.49 -16.66
N GLY A 257 12.69 -5.44 -16.82
CA GLY A 257 12.41 -6.85 -16.57
C GLY A 257 12.35 -7.24 -15.08
N GLY A 258 12.28 -6.31 -14.13
CA GLY A 258 12.21 -6.61 -12.70
C GLY A 258 10.79 -6.87 -12.19
N ALA A 259 10.58 -7.95 -11.43
CA ALA A 259 9.29 -8.32 -10.83
C ALA A 259 9.22 -8.12 -9.30
N ASN A 260 10.32 -7.75 -8.64
CA ASN A 260 10.34 -7.42 -7.21
C ASN A 260 9.79 -6.00 -6.99
N ILE A 261 8.55 -5.89 -6.52
CA ILE A 261 7.96 -4.59 -6.15
C ILE A 261 8.57 -4.03 -4.86
N ARG A 262 8.88 -4.92 -3.92
CA ARG A 262 9.30 -4.55 -2.58
C ARG A 262 10.79 -4.82 -2.41
N LEU A 263 11.50 -3.82 -1.89
CA LEU A 263 12.90 -3.98 -1.50
C LEU A 263 13.03 -5.06 -0.42
N PRO A 264 13.95 -6.03 -0.59
CA PRO A 264 14.27 -7.02 0.44
C PRO A 264 14.58 -6.40 1.81
N LEU A 265 15.34 -5.30 1.82
CA LEU A 265 15.69 -4.59 3.05
C LEU A 265 14.46 -3.97 3.76
N SER A 266 13.40 -3.67 3.01
CA SER A 266 12.16 -3.10 3.55
C SER A 266 11.16 -4.17 4.01
N GLN A 267 11.50 -5.46 3.99
CA GLN A 267 10.63 -6.51 4.52
C GLN A 267 10.34 -6.32 6.01
N GLY A 268 9.06 -6.36 6.38
CA GLY A 268 8.55 -6.01 7.71
C GLY A 268 8.06 -4.57 7.85
N ALA A 269 8.50 -3.63 6.99
CA ALA A 269 7.95 -2.27 6.97
C ALA A 269 6.54 -2.23 6.35
N ILE A 270 5.69 -1.29 6.75
CA ILE A 270 4.42 -1.04 6.06
C ILE A 270 4.64 -0.03 4.94
N PHE A 271 3.92 -0.18 3.82
CA PHE A 271 3.96 0.75 2.67
C PHE A 271 3.82 2.24 3.04
N GLN A 272 3.11 2.55 4.13
CA GLN A 272 2.89 3.93 4.57
C GLN A 272 4.12 4.58 5.20
N ASN A 273 5.07 3.80 5.72
CA ASN A 273 6.21 4.30 6.49
C ASN A 273 7.51 4.28 5.70
N ASP A 274 7.53 3.59 4.56
CA ASP A 274 8.70 3.51 3.71
C ASP A 274 8.23 3.79 2.27
N PRO A 275 8.45 5.01 1.74
CA PRO A 275 8.13 5.34 0.36
C PRO A 275 8.77 4.39 -0.66
N ALA A 276 9.86 3.72 -0.28
CA ALA A 276 10.55 2.74 -1.11
C ALA A 276 9.90 1.34 -1.11
N CYS A 277 8.88 1.08 -0.26
CA CYS A 277 8.18 -0.21 -0.17
C CYS A 277 7.33 -0.58 -1.40
N GLY A 278 7.27 0.28 -2.41
CA GLY A 278 6.69 -0.02 -3.70
C GLY A 278 6.35 1.28 -4.39
N ASN A 279 7.23 1.69 -5.29
CA ASN A 279 6.98 2.86 -6.11
C ASN A 279 5.91 2.51 -7.16
N TRP A 280 4.64 2.66 -6.78
CA TRP A 280 3.50 2.42 -7.67
C TRP A 280 3.54 3.27 -8.93
N MET A 281 4.32 4.36 -8.95
CA MET A 281 4.50 5.18 -10.14
C MET A 281 5.21 4.41 -11.25
N ASP A 282 6.22 3.59 -10.92
CA ASP A 282 6.90 2.76 -11.91
C ASP A 282 5.94 1.78 -12.59
N LEU A 283 4.92 1.29 -11.88
CA LEU A 283 3.91 0.41 -12.46
C LEU A 283 2.87 1.16 -13.29
N LYS A 284 2.52 2.38 -12.87
CA LYS A 284 1.50 3.21 -13.52
C LYS A 284 2.02 3.80 -14.84
N ASP A 285 3.30 4.13 -14.90
CA ASP A 285 3.93 4.79 -16.03
C ASP A 285 4.76 3.79 -16.87
N SER A 286 4.60 2.49 -16.63
CA SER A 286 5.29 1.41 -17.35
C SER A 286 4.66 1.14 -18.71
N ASP A 287 5.50 0.92 -19.72
CA ASP A 287 5.05 0.46 -21.05
C ASP A 287 4.73 -1.05 -21.10
N ASP A 288 5.16 -1.82 -20.09
CA ASP A 288 4.84 -3.24 -19.96
C ASP A 288 3.35 -3.45 -19.62
N PRO A 289 2.59 -4.19 -20.47
CA PRO A 289 1.16 -4.38 -20.28
C PRO A 289 0.82 -5.20 -19.03
N VAL A 290 1.67 -6.14 -18.60
CA VAL A 290 1.45 -6.96 -17.40
C VAL A 290 1.59 -6.10 -16.15
N LYS A 291 2.60 -5.22 -16.09
CA LYS A 291 2.74 -4.25 -14.99
C LYS A 291 1.55 -3.30 -14.90
N MET A 292 1.09 -2.79 -16.04
CA MET A 292 -0.08 -1.91 -16.12
C MET A 292 -1.37 -2.60 -15.67
N GLN A 293 -1.58 -3.84 -16.10
CA GLN A 293 -2.71 -4.65 -15.66
C GLN A 293 -2.67 -4.88 -14.15
N TYR A 294 -1.50 -5.25 -13.60
CA TYR A 294 -1.32 -5.42 -12.16
C TYR A 294 -1.62 -4.12 -11.40
N TYR A 295 -1.14 -2.97 -11.86
CA TYR A 295 -1.45 -1.66 -11.28
C TYR A 295 -2.95 -1.40 -11.23
N GLN A 296 -3.67 -1.61 -12.34
CA GLN A 296 -5.11 -1.42 -12.42
C GLN A 296 -5.87 -2.32 -11.44
N GLN A 297 -5.51 -3.61 -11.36
CA GLN A 297 -6.11 -4.54 -10.39
C GLN A 297 -5.92 -4.06 -8.94
N ARG A 298 -4.73 -3.56 -8.61
CA ARG A 298 -4.42 -3.04 -7.26
C ARG A 298 -5.19 -1.76 -6.97
N LEU A 299 -5.35 -0.87 -7.95
CA LEU A 299 -6.15 0.34 -7.83
C LEU A 299 -7.62 0.00 -7.58
N THR A 300 -8.20 -0.89 -8.38
CA THR A 300 -9.60 -1.35 -8.22
C THR A 300 -9.83 -1.95 -6.83
N LYS A 301 -8.94 -2.83 -6.36
CA LYS A 301 -9.01 -3.40 -5.01
C LYS A 301 -8.90 -2.34 -3.91
N ALA A 302 -8.02 -1.34 -4.07
CA ALA A 302 -7.88 -0.25 -3.12
C ALA A 302 -9.14 0.62 -3.05
N VAL A 303 -9.74 0.95 -4.19
CA VAL A 303 -11.01 1.69 -4.27
C VAL A 303 -12.14 0.87 -3.63
N ALA A 304 -12.29 -0.40 -3.96
CA ALA A 304 -13.30 -1.27 -3.37
C ALA A 304 -13.14 -1.39 -1.84
N TYR A 305 -11.91 -1.57 -1.36
CA TYR A 305 -11.62 -1.58 0.07
C TYR A 305 -11.99 -0.25 0.74
N GLN A 306 -11.66 0.88 0.11
CA GLN A 306 -12.01 2.21 0.61
C GLN A 306 -13.52 2.41 0.67
N VAL A 307 -14.26 2.01 -0.37
CA VAL A 307 -15.73 2.07 -0.41
C VAL A 307 -16.32 1.21 0.71
N ARG A 308 -15.87 -0.04 0.87
CA ARG A 308 -16.33 -0.94 1.93
C ARG A 308 -16.01 -0.41 3.33
N SER A 309 -14.79 0.10 3.53
CA SER A 309 -14.38 0.69 4.81
C SER A 309 -15.22 1.92 5.15
N ASN A 310 -15.50 2.78 4.17
CA ASN A 310 -16.39 3.92 4.34
C ASN A 310 -17.83 3.49 4.64
N ALA A 311 -18.35 2.47 3.97
CA ALA A 311 -19.69 1.94 4.22
C ALA A 311 -19.82 1.40 5.66
N LEU A 312 -18.84 0.60 6.12
CA LEU A 312 -18.81 0.10 7.50
C LEU A 312 -18.66 1.24 8.52
N ARG A 313 -17.81 2.23 8.25
CA ARG A 313 -17.68 3.42 9.10
C ARG A 313 -19.00 4.17 9.19
N ASN A 314 -19.70 4.35 8.06
CA ASN A 314 -20.97 5.04 8.02
C ASN A 314 -22.07 4.26 8.74
N ASP A 315 -22.15 2.93 8.58
CA ASP A 315 -23.11 2.06 9.28
C ASP A 315 -22.90 2.11 10.80
N ASN A 316 -21.66 2.07 11.26
CA ASN A 316 -21.34 2.20 12.69
C ASN A 316 -21.77 3.56 13.26
N ILE A 317 -21.55 4.64 12.51
CA ILE A 317 -22.01 5.97 12.94
C ILE A 317 -23.54 6.00 12.95
N TYR A 318 -24.20 5.49 11.91
CA TYR A 318 -25.66 5.43 11.82
C TYR A 318 -26.30 4.65 12.97
N LYS A 319 -25.73 3.49 13.34
CA LYS A 319 -26.15 2.73 14.52
C LYS A 319 -25.94 3.51 15.83
N ALA A 320 -24.83 4.22 15.95
CA ALA A 320 -24.58 5.06 17.12
C ALA A 320 -25.62 6.17 17.24
N LEU A 321 -26.04 6.75 16.11
CA LEU A 321 -27.03 7.82 16.06
C LEU A 321 -28.43 7.38 16.45
N ILE A 322 -28.91 6.28 15.88
CA ILE A 322 -30.22 5.71 16.22
C ILE A 322 -30.31 5.45 17.73
N ASN A 323 -29.20 5.00 18.33
CA ASN A 323 -29.15 4.68 19.75
C ASN A 323 -28.76 5.87 20.64
N ASN A 324 -28.54 7.05 20.05
CA ASN A 324 -28.02 8.24 20.74
C ASN A 324 -26.75 7.93 21.57
N THR A 325 -25.88 7.05 21.05
CA THR A 325 -24.64 6.65 21.70
C THR A 325 -23.43 7.39 21.11
N PRO A 326 -22.45 7.78 21.94
CA PRO A 326 -21.21 8.35 21.43
C PRO A 326 -20.42 7.34 20.61
N PHE A 327 -19.87 7.75 19.48
CA PHE A 327 -18.97 6.91 18.68
C PHE A 327 -17.53 7.41 18.70
N PRO A 328 -16.54 6.49 18.61
CA PRO A 328 -15.14 6.87 18.50
C PRO A 328 -14.87 7.54 17.16
N THR A 329 -14.01 8.54 17.18
CA THR A 329 -13.60 9.28 15.98
C THR A 329 -12.12 9.57 16.02
N LYS A 330 -11.48 9.65 14.84
CA LYS A 330 -10.06 9.96 14.76
C LYS A 330 -9.87 11.47 14.93
N LEU A 331 -9.33 11.87 16.07
CA LEU A 331 -8.82 13.22 16.26
C LEU A 331 -7.42 13.32 15.63
N LYS A 332 -7.26 14.17 14.62
CA LYS A 332 -5.95 14.51 14.04
C LYS A 332 -5.40 15.71 14.79
N LEU A 333 -4.42 15.47 15.67
CA LEU A 333 -3.63 16.53 16.29
C LEU A 333 -2.63 17.08 15.29
N ARG A 334 -2.46 18.41 15.27
CA ARG A 334 -1.38 19.08 14.54
C ARG A 334 -0.50 19.78 15.57
N ALA A 335 0.82 19.58 15.51
CA ALA A 335 1.77 20.16 16.47
C ALA A 335 1.56 21.68 16.59
N GLY A 336 1.29 22.17 17.81
CA GLY A 336 1.05 23.58 18.09
C GLY A 336 -0.20 24.19 17.44
N ARG A 337 -1.15 23.39 16.95
CA ARG A 337 -2.34 23.86 16.22
C ARG A 337 -3.62 23.22 16.73
N ASN A 338 -4.74 23.79 16.29
CA ASN A 338 -6.08 23.24 16.49
C ASN A 338 -6.15 21.76 16.12
N ALA A 339 -6.84 20.98 16.95
CA ALA A 339 -7.15 19.61 16.61
C ALA A 339 -8.23 19.58 15.53
N SER A 340 -8.25 18.53 14.72
CA SER A 340 -9.28 18.36 13.70
C SER A 340 -9.98 17.02 13.84
N LEU A 341 -11.28 17.07 13.67
CA LEU A 341 -12.20 15.96 13.76
C LEU A 341 -12.88 15.78 12.40
N GLU A 342 -13.03 14.55 11.94
CA GLU A 342 -13.69 14.25 10.67
C GLU A 342 -15.00 13.51 10.92
N ILE A 343 -16.13 14.14 10.57
CA ILE A 343 -17.46 13.51 10.58
C ILE A 343 -17.95 13.51 9.14
N HIS A 344 -18.20 12.32 8.59
CA HIS A 344 -18.43 12.14 7.17
C HIS A 344 -17.25 12.78 6.37
N ARG A 345 -17.53 13.64 5.39
CA ARG A 345 -16.56 14.39 4.57
C ARG A 345 -16.19 15.76 5.17
N ASN A 346 -16.71 16.09 6.35
CA ASN A 346 -16.54 17.40 6.95
C ASN A 346 -15.48 17.38 8.04
N VAL A 347 -14.54 18.34 7.96
CA VAL A 347 -13.50 18.54 8.95
C VAL A 347 -13.90 19.67 9.89
N PHE A 348 -14.07 19.32 11.17
CA PHE A 348 -14.34 20.22 12.28
C PHE A 348 -13.05 20.57 12.98
N THR A 349 -12.78 21.86 13.12
CA THR A 349 -11.62 22.33 13.86
C THR A 349 -12.01 22.53 15.32
N ILE A 350 -11.29 21.89 16.22
CA ILE A 350 -11.41 22.04 17.66
C ILE A 350 -10.33 23.04 18.07
N PRO A 351 -10.71 24.27 18.46
CA PRO A 351 -9.74 25.28 18.85
C PRO A 351 -8.84 24.74 19.95
N HIS A 352 -7.53 24.91 19.78
CA HIS A 352 -6.60 24.60 20.85
C HIS A 352 -6.81 25.61 21.96
N THR A 353 -7.34 25.16 23.09
CA THR A 353 -7.32 25.92 24.33
C THR A 353 -5.97 25.64 24.99
N SER A 354 -5.14 26.68 25.16
CA SER A 354 -3.75 26.65 25.67
C SER A 354 -3.57 25.89 26.99
N HIS A 355 -4.65 25.63 27.73
CA HIS A 355 -4.62 25.02 29.06
C HIS A 355 -5.20 23.60 29.10
N ILE A 356 -5.70 23.06 27.99
CA ILE A 356 -6.36 21.73 27.97
C ILE A 356 -5.78 20.88 26.86
N THR A 357 -4.90 19.96 27.24
CA THR A 357 -4.41 18.89 26.36
C THR A 357 -5.38 17.72 26.43
N ILE A 358 -5.97 17.35 25.29
CA ILE A 358 -6.94 16.25 25.17
C ILE A 358 -6.22 14.98 24.72
N LYS A 359 -6.53 13.84 25.35
CA LYS A 359 -6.09 12.50 24.93
C LYS A 359 -6.84 12.08 23.65
N PRO A 360 -6.20 11.99 22.47
CA PRO A 360 -6.90 11.75 21.20
C PRO A 360 -7.78 10.49 21.19
N GLU A 361 -7.32 9.42 21.83
CA GLU A 361 -7.98 8.12 21.93
C GLU A 361 -9.26 8.15 22.80
N SER A 362 -9.40 9.16 23.66
CA SER A 362 -10.56 9.34 24.54
C SER A 362 -11.72 10.08 23.87
N VAL A 363 -11.49 10.73 22.72
CA VAL A 363 -12.51 11.57 22.07
C VAL A 363 -13.67 10.71 21.58
N ARG A 364 -14.88 11.09 21.97
CA ARG A 364 -16.15 10.54 21.47
C ARG A 364 -17.05 11.68 21.00
N ILE A 365 -17.86 11.40 19.99
CA ILE A 365 -18.82 12.36 19.44
C ILE A 365 -20.21 11.78 19.50
N CYS A 366 -21.16 12.59 19.94
CA CYS A 366 -22.59 12.34 19.81
C CYS A 366 -23.17 13.38 18.84
N LEU A 367 -24.03 12.95 17.92
CA LEU A 367 -24.79 13.88 17.07
C LEU A 367 -26.26 13.81 17.51
N ASP A 368 -26.81 14.97 17.89
CA ASP A 368 -28.23 15.10 18.25
C ASP A 368 -28.95 15.81 17.11
N LEU A 369 -29.73 15.04 16.34
CA LEU A 369 -30.52 15.54 15.22
C LEU A 369 -31.99 15.65 15.62
N LYS A 370 -32.52 16.87 15.62
CA LYS A 370 -33.96 17.10 15.82
C LYS A 370 -34.77 16.82 14.55
N GLY A 371 -36.06 16.53 14.74
CA GLY A 371 -37.03 16.35 13.65
C GLY A 371 -37.21 17.60 12.79
N GLU A 372 -37.80 17.42 11.61
CA GLU A 372 -38.04 18.49 10.64
C GLU A 372 -38.85 19.66 11.26
N GLY A 373 -38.55 20.90 10.83
CA GLY A 373 -39.15 22.11 11.39
C GLY A 373 -38.59 22.58 12.75
N MET A 374 -37.94 21.70 13.51
CA MET A 374 -37.35 22.05 14.80
C MET A 374 -36.01 22.80 14.67
N THR A 375 -35.58 23.45 15.75
CA THR A 375 -34.24 24.07 15.84
C THR A 375 -33.56 23.59 17.11
N HIS A 376 -32.33 23.08 16.99
CA HIS A 376 -31.56 22.63 18.13
C HIS A 376 -30.97 23.85 18.87
N PRO A 377 -31.14 23.99 20.20
CA PRO A 377 -30.61 25.13 20.95
C PRO A 377 -29.08 25.21 20.86
N GLN A 378 -28.42 24.05 20.93
CA GLN A 378 -26.97 23.89 20.75
C GLN A 378 -26.54 23.58 19.31
N ARG A 379 -27.28 24.03 18.30
CA ARG A 379 -26.97 23.74 16.88
C ARG A 379 -25.50 23.95 16.53
N ALA A 380 -24.99 23.08 15.69
CA ALA A 380 -23.60 23.07 15.24
C ALA A 380 -23.32 24.24 14.29
N ALA A 381 -24.23 24.53 13.35
CA ALA A 381 -24.13 25.72 12.50
C ALA A 381 -24.86 26.90 13.17
N LYS A 382 -24.10 27.83 13.76
CA LYS A 382 -24.70 28.98 14.47
C LYS A 382 -25.46 29.91 13.52
N ASP A 383 -24.98 30.05 12.30
CA ASP A 383 -25.56 30.92 11.26
C ASP A 383 -26.45 30.17 10.25
N ALA A 384 -27.02 29.03 10.66
CA ALA A 384 -28.02 28.30 9.87
C ALA A 384 -29.32 29.12 9.75
N ARG A 385 -29.84 29.26 8.53
CA ARG A 385 -31.11 29.94 8.23
C ARG A 385 -32.29 29.03 8.60
N PRO A 386 -33.52 29.56 8.72
CA PRO A 386 -34.72 28.75 8.99
C PRO A 386 -34.97 27.63 7.97
N SER A 387 -34.52 27.81 6.72
CA SER A 387 -34.61 26.80 5.67
C SER A 387 -33.49 25.76 5.71
N ASP A 388 -32.40 26.00 6.43
CA ASP A 388 -31.27 25.07 6.47
C ASP A 388 -31.57 23.89 7.40
N PRO A 389 -31.44 22.63 6.94
CA PRO A 389 -31.54 21.48 7.83
C PRO A 389 -30.47 21.50 8.94
N ALA A 390 -29.34 22.18 8.71
CA ALA A 390 -28.27 22.35 9.68
C ALA A 390 -28.68 22.93 11.03
N ARG A 391 -29.81 23.66 11.10
CA ARG A 391 -30.32 24.20 12.37
C ARG A 391 -30.77 23.10 13.34
N ARG A 392 -30.98 21.87 12.86
CA ARG A 392 -31.48 20.72 13.64
C ARG A 392 -30.37 19.88 14.27
N LEU A 393 -29.14 20.00 13.78
CA LEU A 393 -28.04 19.15 14.22
C LEU A 393 -27.19 19.86 15.28
N ALA A 394 -26.94 19.18 16.39
CA ALA A 394 -25.90 19.53 17.34
C ALA A 394 -24.83 18.44 17.41
N LEU A 395 -23.61 18.86 17.74
CA LEU A 395 -22.43 18.00 17.83
C LEU A 395 -21.90 18.11 19.25
N GLU A 396 -21.99 17.05 20.03
CA GLU A 396 -21.42 17.00 21.37
C GLU A 396 -20.13 16.19 21.35
N MET A 397 -19.07 16.76 21.90
CA MET A 397 -17.81 16.06 22.13
C MET A 397 -17.66 15.75 23.61
N THR A 398 -17.29 14.50 23.90
CA THR A 398 -16.71 14.13 25.20
C THR A 398 -15.26 13.68 25.00
N ALA A 399 -14.40 14.00 25.95
CA ALA A 399 -13.00 13.58 25.92
C ALA A 399 -12.38 13.62 27.32
N GLU A 400 -11.26 12.96 27.48
CA GLU A 400 -10.41 13.00 28.67
C GLU A 400 -9.20 13.91 28.41
N THR A 401 -8.89 14.75 29.39
CA THR A 401 -7.68 15.58 29.37
C THR A 401 -6.44 14.76 29.76
N SER A 402 -5.24 15.30 29.53
CA SER A 402 -4.00 14.70 30.02
C SER A 402 -3.97 14.52 31.54
N ALA A 403 -4.73 15.35 32.27
CA ALA A 403 -4.90 15.27 33.73
C ALA A 403 -5.98 14.28 34.18
N GLY A 404 -6.60 13.52 33.26
CA GLY A 404 -7.66 12.56 33.59
C GLY A 404 -9.05 13.16 33.78
N ILE A 405 -9.21 14.48 33.63
CA ILE A 405 -10.51 15.16 33.76
C ILE A 405 -11.34 14.90 32.50
N GLN A 406 -12.61 14.49 32.68
CA GLN A 406 -13.58 14.37 31.61
C GLN A 406 -14.15 15.75 31.23
N ILE A 407 -14.14 16.08 29.95
CA ILE A 407 -14.70 17.31 29.40
C ILE A 407 -15.86 16.99 28.45
N ARG A 408 -16.85 17.87 28.41
CA ARG A 408 -17.99 17.82 27.49
C ARG A 408 -18.16 19.18 26.82
N ARG A 409 -18.29 19.22 25.49
CA ARG A 409 -18.38 20.47 24.74
C ARG A 409 -19.24 20.33 23.50
N TRP A 410 -20.15 21.28 23.31
CA TRP A 410 -20.86 21.44 22.04
C TRP A 410 -19.93 22.07 21.01
N LEU A 411 -19.72 21.36 19.90
CA LEU A 411 -18.94 21.84 18.77
C LEU A 411 -19.83 22.72 17.90
N GLY A 412 -19.24 23.80 17.38
CA GLY A 412 -19.95 24.75 16.54
C GLY A 412 -19.07 25.30 15.43
N THR A 413 -19.70 25.75 14.37
CA THR A 413 -19.12 26.46 13.24
C THR A 413 -19.98 27.67 12.92
N ASN A 414 -19.32 28.73 12.47
CA ASN A 414 -19.93 29.99 12.08
C ASN A 414 -19.73 30.19 10.57
N GLY A 415 -20.48 31.11 10.00
CA GLY A 415 -20.46 31.47 8.60
C GLY A 415 -21.26 30.54 7.69
N ASP A 416 -21.50 31.04 6.48
CA ASP A 416 -22.28 30.35 5.44
C ASP A 416 -21.71 28.98 5.08
N ASP A 417 -20.38 28.86 5.01
CA ASP A 417 -19.72 27.59 4.70
C ASP A 417 -19.87 26.57 5.83
N GLY A 418 -19.91 27.04 7.09
CA GLY A 418 -20.20 26.18 8.24
C GLY A 418 -21.60 25.57 8.13
N ALA A 419 -22.61 26.38 7.81
CA ALA A 419 -23.98 25.90 7.60
C ALA A 419 -24.10 24.94 6.42
N LYS A 420 -23.48 25.25 5.27
CA LYS A 420 -23.43 24.36 4.10
C LYS A 420 -22.82 23.00 4.43
N ARG A 421 -21.71 22.97 5.17
CA ARG A 421 -21.06 21.73 5.60
C ARG A 421 -21.94 20.91 6.53
N ILE A 422 -22.59 21.55 7.50
CA ILE A 422 -23.51 20.88 8.42
C ILE A 422 -24.75 20.36 7.67
N ASN A 423 -25.27 21.09 6.66
CA ASN A 423 -26.36 20.60 5.81
C ASN A 423 -26.00 19.24 5.21
N THR A 424 -24.81 19.11 4.60
CA THR A 424 -24.31 17.83 4.06
C THR A 424 -24.26 16.72 5.11
N VAL A 425 -23.88 17.03 6.35
CA VAL A 425 -23.93 16.04 7.44
C VAL A 425 -25.38 15.64 7.70
N VAL A 426 -26.33 16.57 7.76
CA VAL A 426 -27.75 16.25 7.98
C VAL A 426 -28.33 15.41 6.84
N ASP A 427 -28.03 15.74 5.57
CA ASP A 427 -28.50 14.94 4.44
C ASP A 427 -27.96 13.52 4.51
N TRP A 428 -26.67 13.37 4.85
CA TRP A 428 -26.06 12.06 5.08
C TRP A 428 -26.73 11.29 6.22
N LEU A 429 -27.07 11.96 7.34
CA LEU A 429 -27.78 11.34 8.46
C LEU A 429 -29.20 10.89 8.08
N GLU A 430 -29.84 11.60 7.17
CA GLU A 430 -31.19 11.32 6.68
C GLU A 430 -31.20 10.44 5.42
N ASN A 431 -30.02 9.95 5.00
CA ASN A 431 -29.84 9.15 3.78
C ASN A 431 -30.43 9.83 2.53
N ARG A 432 -30.30 11.16 2.45
CA ARG A 432 -30.65 11.98 1.27
C ARG A 432 -29.42 12.13 0.38
N ASP A 433 -29.64 12.31 -0.91
CA ASP A 433 -28.56 12.66 -1.82
C ASP A 433 -28.04 14.06 -1.48
N GLU A 434 -26.74 14.15 -1.14
CA GLU A 434 -26.07 15.40 -0.76
C GLU A 434 -26.06 16.41 -1.92
N ASP A 435 -26.10 15.90 -3.15
CA ASP A 435 -26.02 16.64 -4.40
C ASP A 435 -27.41 16.92 -5.02
N ASP A 436 -28.51 16.53 -4.37
CA ASP A 436 -29.86 16.83 -4.84
C ASP A 436 -30.17 18.32 -4.68
N GLU A 437 -29.94 19.10 -5.73
CA GLU A 437 -30.16 20.55 -5.80
C GLU A 437 -31.65 20.96 -5.73
N THR A 438 -32.60 20.01 -5.72
CA THR A 438 -34.04 20.32 -5.63
C THR A 438 -34.47 20.76 -4.23
N VAL A 439 -33.69 20.42 -3.18
CA VAL A 439 -33.98 20.81 -1.80
C VAL A 439 -33.66 22.29 -1.59
N SER A 440 -34.61 23.08 -1.09
CA SER A 440 -34.40 24.51 -0.85
C SER A 440 -33.49 24.79 0.37
N ARG A 441 -32.18 24.51 0.24
CA ARG A 441 -31.14 24.78 1.25
C ARG A 441 -29.85 25.30 0.62
N ARG A 442 -28.90 25.74 1.45
CA ARG A 442 -27.56 26.08 0.97
C ARG A 442 -26.74 24.80 0.74
N TYR A 443 -26.08 24.72 -0.41
CA TYR A 443 -25.23 23.59 -0.77
C TYR A 443 -23.77 23.90 -0.52
N PHE A 444 -23.07 22.93 0.07
CA PHE A 444 -21.62 22.92 0.00
C PHE A 444 -21.24 22.47 -1.40
N VAL A 445 -21.08 23.43 -2.31
CA VAL A 445 -20.54 23.16 -3.65
C VAL A 445 -19.18 22.53 -3.39
N LYS A 446 -19.06 21.21 -3.64
CA LYS A 446 -17.76 20.54 -3.70
C LYS A 446 -16.88 21.44 -4.55
N ASN A 447 -15.60 21.58 -4.22
CA ASN A 447 -14.68 22.15 -5.17
C ASN A 447 -14.84 21.33 -6.47
N LYS A 448 -15.70 21.77 -7.41
CA LYS A 448 -15.53 21.62 -8.84
C LYS A 448 -14.11 22.04 -8.96
N THR A 449 -13.24 21.06 -9.13
CA THR A 449 -11.80 21.17 -9.14
C THR A 449 -11.51 22.53 -9.73
N LYS A 450 -11.18 23.52 -8.88
CA LYS A 450 -10.41 24.65 -9.39
C LYS A 450 -9.14 23.91 -9.73
N GLY A 451 -9.10 23.40 -10.97
CA GLY A 451 -7.93 22.80 -11.55
C GLY A 451 -6.88 23.81 -11.17
N ARG A 452 -5.96 23.39 -10.31
CA ARG A 452 -4.73 24.14 -10.12
C ARG A 452 -4.31 24.41 -11.55
N ALA A 453 -4.38 25.67 -11.99
CA ALA A 453 -4.14 26.01 -13.38
C ALA A 453 -2.87 25.25 -13.74
N LYS A 454 -2.94 24.36 -14.75
CA LYS A 454 -1.75 23.64 -15.18
C LYS A 454 -0.74 24.75 -15.42
N SER A 455 0.30 24.81 -14.60
CA SER A 455 1.42 25.70 -14.84
C SER A 455 1.97 25.20 -16.17
N HIS A 456 1.62 25.89 -17.25
CA HIS A 456 2.37 25.78 -18.48
C HIS A 456 3.74 26.35 -18.17
N TYR A 457 4.68 25.47 -17.85
CA TYR A 457 6.08 25.80 -18.04
C TYR A 457 6.30 25.77 -19.55
N THR A 458 6.41 26.95 -20.15
CA THR A 458 7.08 27.14 -21.45
C THR A 458 8.56 26.86 -21.31
#